data_AF-A0A5J4TYP5-F1
#
_entry.id   AF-A0A5J4TYP5-F1
#
_cell.length_a   1.000
_cell.length_b   1.000
_cell.length_c   1.000
_cell.angle_alpha   90.00
_cell.angle_beta   90.00
_cell.angle_gamma   90.00
#
_symmetry.space_group_name_H-M   'P 1'
#
loop_
_entity.id
_entity.type
_entity.pdbx_description
1 polymer ?
#
loop_
_entity_poly.entity_id
_entity_poly.type
_entity_poly.pdbx_seq_one_letter_code
_entity_poly.pdbx_strand_id
1 'polypeptide(L)'
;MFGVIDYKTKHMKDKLNAEFNEEFTFAFDPIKTLERQDLQELWDYDAIGDNDQIENDRIQISKFRNRKKKISVDFGGVGKLYGQKVGKFFIEVLYQIYGEKQLTDKLIIQEQKARKLNLNTIGVKEVAAADSNDKSDPYIVVMFAEIEDKTEKKKNVTETQLKKDKLIS
;
A
#
# COMPACT_ATOMS: atom_id res chain seq x y z
N MET A 1 17.58 -4.91 1.95
CA MET A 1 16.56 -3.85 1.97
C MET A 1 15.41 -4.39 1.17
N PHE A 2 14.37 -4.86 1.87
CA PHE A 2 13.18 -5.48 1.26
C PHE A 2 12.32 -4.37 0.66
N GLY A 3 11.87 -4.54 -0.59
CA GLY A 3 11.11 -3.52 -1.31
C GLY A 3 9.66 -3.47 -0.81
N VAL A 4 9.32 -2.41 -0.06
CA VAL A 4 7.92 -2.02 0.18
C VAL A 4 7.45 -1.29 -1.08
N ILE A 5 6.26 -1.62 -1.59
CA ILE A 5 5.63 -0.77 -2.61
C ILE A 5 4.99 0.42 -1.89
N ASP A 6 5.50 1.62 -2.15
CA ASP A 6 4.95 2.88 -1.66
C ASP A 6 4.41 3.73 -2.81
N TYR A 7 3.29 4.41 -2.56
CA TYR A 7 2.78 5.49 -3.40
C TYR A 7 2.69 6.76 -2.57
N LYS A 8 2.84 7.92 -3.23
CA LYS A 8 2.71 9.24 -2.58
C LYS A 8 1.69 10.08 -3.33
N THR A 9 0.82 10.76 -2.60
CA THR A 9 -0.02 11.81 -3.18
C THR A 9 0.82 13.02 -3.57
N LYS A 10 0.22 13.95 -4.31
CA LYS A 10 0.78 15.30 -4.41
C LYS A 10 0.74 15.99 -3.04
N HIS A 11 1.74 16.82 -2.76
CA HIS A 11 1.70 17.72 -1.61
C HIS A 11 0.81 18.93 -1.92
N MET A 12 0.18 19.47 -0.88
CA MET A 12 -0.78 20.57 -1.00
C MET A 12 -0.30 21.77 -0.19
N LYS A 13 0.20 22.81 -0.88
CA LYS A 13 0.86 23.93 -0.21
C LYS A 13 -0.04 24.75 0.73
N ASP A 14 0.44 25.00 1.95
CA ASP A 14 -0.12 25.88 2.96
C ASP A 14 -1.57 25.47 3.35
N LYS A 15 -1.81 24.17 3.59
CA LYS A 15 -3.13 23.59 3.86
C LYS A 15 -3.20 22.79 5.17
N LEU A 16 -4.06 23.24 6.09
CA LEU A 16 -4.52 22.44 7.25
C LEU A 16 -5.67 21.48 6.89
N ASN A 17 -6.32 21.71 5.74
CA ASN A 17 -7.33 20.83 5.16
C ASN A 17 -7.02 20.66 3.67
N ALA A 18 -6.80 19.42 3.25
CA ALA A 18 -6.39 19.10 1.89
C ALA A 18 -7.28 18.00 1.31
N GLU A 19 -7.67 18.16 0.05
CA GLU A 19 -8.36 17.13 -0.73
C GLU A 19 -7.41 16.64 -1.81
N PHE A 20 -7.13 15.34 -1.81
CA PHE A 20 -6.24 14.69 -2.78
C PHE A 20 -7.06 14.03 -3.89
N ASN A 21 -8.05 13.21 -3.50
CA ASN A 21 -8.87 12.39 -4.41
C ASN A 21 -8.02 11.52 -5.36
N GLU A 22 -7.00 10.87 -4.82
CA GLU A 22 -6.06 10.02 -5.57
C GLU A 22 -6.33 8.53 -5.30
N GLU A 23 -6.35 7.71 -6.35
CA GLU A 23 -6.63 6.27 -6.27
C GLU A 23 -5.37 5.43 -6.47
N PHE A 24 -5.16 4.48 -5.56
CA PHE A 24 -4.07 3.51 -5.56
C PHE A 24 -4.63 2.10 -5.64
N THR A 25 -3.91 1.24 -6.37
CA THR A 25 -4.30 -0.16 -6.58
C THR A 25 -3.10 -1.06 -6.34
N PHE A 26 -3.29 -2.07 -5.48
CA PHE A 26 -2.29 -3.11 -5.25
C PHE A 26 -2.88 -4.46 -5.66
N ALA A 27 -2.20 -5.13 -6.59
CA ALA A 27 -2.45 -6.54 -6.90
C ALA A 27 -1.45 -7.39 -6.11
N PHE A 28 -1.92 -8.38 -5.36
CA PHE A 28 -1.05 -9.21 -4.53
C PHE A 28 -1.48 -10.68 -4.45
N ASP A 29 -0.51 -11.56 -4.26
CA ASP A 29 -0.74 -12.97 -3.96
C ASP A 29 -0.98 -13.13 -2.46
N PRO A 30 -2.17 -13.58 -2.03
CA PRO A 30 -2.49 -13.72 -0.62
C PRO A 30 -1.75 -14.85 0.11
N ILE A 31 -1.11 -15.77 -0.60
CA ILE A 31 -0.30 -16.84 0.00
C ILE A 31 1.11 -16.32 0.27
N LYS A 32 1.70 -15.62 -0.68
CA LYS A 32 3.08 -15.09 -0.57
C LYS A 32 3.16 -13.83 0.28
N THR A 33 2.13 -12.99 0.23
CA THR A 33 2.06 -11.76 1.02
C THR A 33 1.48 -12.12 2.37
N LEU A 34 2.20 -11.90 3.47
CA LEU A 34 1.66 -12.10 4.83
C LEU A 34 1.03 -10.82 5.40
N GLU A 35 1.50 -9.64 4.98
CA GLU A 35 0.96 -8.35 5.42
C GLU A 35 -0.53 -8.22 5.06
N ARG A 36 -1.34 -7.77 6.02
CA ARG A 36 -2.80 -7.60 5.91
C ARG A 36 -3.25 -6.22 6.37
N GLN A 37 -2.30 -5.38 6.71
CA GLN A 37 -2.51 -3.99 7.04
C GLN A 37 -1.87 -3.12 5.97
N ASP A 38 -2.57 -2.06 5.63
CA ASP A 38 -2.08 -0.98 4.78
C ASP A 38 -1.58 0.14 5.71
N LEU A 39 -0.34 0.57 5.54
CA LEU A 39 0.30 1.62 6.34
C LEU A 39 0.09 2.95 5.63
N GLN A 40 -0.52 3.89 6.34
CA GLN A 40 -0.77 5.25 5.92
C GLN A 40 0.13 6.16 6.74
N GLU A 41 0.85 7.07 6.07
CA GLU A 41 1.66 8.07 6.76
C GLU A 41 1.35 9.46 6.24
N LEU A 42 1.10 10.40 7.15
CA LEU A 42 0.97 11.81 6.84
C LEU A 42 2.30 12.51 7.11
N TRP A 43 2.76 13.24 6.10
CA TRP A 43 4.01 13.97 6.12
C TRP A 43 3.81 15.42 5.75
N ASP A 44 4.64 16.28 6.32
CA ASP A 44 4.83 17.67 5.91
C ASP A 44 5.94 17.74 4.86
N TYR A 45 5.73 18.51 3.80
CA TYR A 45 6.76 18.71 2.78
C TYR A 45 7.57 19.97 3.07
N ASP A 46 8.89 19.82 3.18
CA ASP A 46 9.81 20.92 3.34
C ASP A 46 10.56 21.19 2.03
N ALA A 47 10.50 22.44 1.56
CA ALA A 47 11.29 22.84 0.39
C ALA A 47 12.80 22.86 0.66
N ILE A 48 13.19 23.05 1.93
CA ILE A 48 14.58 23.08 2.40
C ILE A 48 14.64 22.28 3.70
N GLY A 49 15.43 21.21 3.72
CA GLY A 49 15.56 20.33 4.89
C GLY A 49 14.95 18.95 4.65
N ASP A 50 14.72 18.22 5.75
CA ASP A 50 14.08 16.92 5.74
C ASP A 50 12.59 17.09 6.05
N ASN A 51 11.73 16.42 5.29
CA ASN A 51 10.29 16.37 5.53
C ASN A 51 9.98 15.83 6.95
N ASP A 52 9.09 16.50 7.66
CA ASP A 52 8.65 16.07 9.00
C ASP A 52 7.45 15.10 8.93
N GLN A 53 7.57 13.92 9.55
CA GLN A 53 6.43 13.01 9.69
C GLN A 53 5.48 13.53 10.75
N ILE A 54 4.21 13.69 10.37
CA ILE A 54 3.15 14.14 11.28
C ILE A 54 2.50 12.94 11.95
N GLU A 55 2.18 11.89 11.18
CA GLU A 55 1.44 10.72 11.67
C GLU A 55 1.74 9.43 10.88
N ASN A 56 1.43 8.28 11.50
CA ASN A 56 1.14 7.03 10.79
C ASN A 56 0.02 6.21 11.46
N ASP A 57 -0.74 5.45 10.64
CA ASP A 57 -1.72 4.46 11.09
C ASP A 57 -1.79 3.23 10.17
N ARG A 58 -2.30 2.12 10.71
CA ARG A 58 -2.42 0.84 10.01
C ARG A 58 -3.87 0.41 9.85
N ILE A 59 -4.31 0.32 8.59
CA ILE A 59 -5.67 -0.08 8.23
C ILE A 59 -5.73 -1.58 7.96
N GLN A 60 -6.47 -2.32 8.79
CA GLN A 60 -6.73 -3.75 8.57
C GLN A 60 -7.63 -3.99 7.34
N ILE A 61 -7.06 -4.45 6.23
CA ILE A 61 -7.77 -4.55 4.93
C ILE A 61 -8.90 -5.59 4.93
N SER A 62 -8.82 -6.60 5.81
CA SER A 62 -9.83 -7.66 5.89
C SER A 62 -11.23 -7.15 6.27
N LYS A 63 -11.31 -5.98 6.93
CA LYS A 63 -12.57 -5.30 7.30
C LYS A 63 -13.34 -4.77 6.07
N PHE A 64 -12.70 -4.74 4.89
CA PHE A 64 -13.22 -4.14 3.66
C PHE A 64 -13.41 -5.16 2.53
N ARG A 65 -13.45 -6.45 2.89
CA ARG A 65 -13.61 -7.56 1.94
C ARG A 65 -14.88 -7.40 1.11
N ASN A 66 -14.72 -7.33 -0.21
CA ASN A 66 -15.77 -7.24 -1.22
C ASN A 66 -16.83 -6.15 -0.94
N ARG A 67 -16.47 -5.14 -0.16
CA ARG A 67 -17.35 -4.04 0.21
C ARG A 67 -16.53 -2.76 0.28
N LYS A 68 -16.86 -1.82 -0.60
CA LYS A 68 -16.27 -0.48 -0.59
C LYS A 68 -16.81 0.30 0.60
N LYS A 69 -15.94 0.91 1.41
CA LYS A 69 -16.35 1.68 2.59
C LYS A 69 -15.46 2.91 2.75
N LYS A 70 -16.09 4.05 3.00
CA LYS A 70 -15.43 5.27 3.47
C LYS A 70 -15.25 5.20 4.98
N ILE A 71 -14.05 5.50 5.46
CA ILE A 71 -13.73 5.60 6.87
C ILE A 71 -13.06 6.94 7.16
N SER A 72 -13.14 7.34 8.43
CA SER A 72 -12.35 8.43 8.98
C SER A 72 -11.46 7.86 10.08
N VAL A 73 -10.17 8.20 10.03
CA VAL A 73 -9.17 7.83 11.01
C VAL A 73 -8.78 9.09 11.76
N ASP A 74 -8.85 9.06 13.09
CA ASP A 74 -8.31 10.13 13.94
C ASP A 74 -6.80 9.94 14.06
N PHE A 75 -6.03 10.95 13.68
CA PHE A 75 -4.58 10.88 13.61
C PHE A 75 -3.94 11.26 14.95
N GLY A 76 -3.13 10.34 15.47
CA GLY A 76 -2.25 10.55 16.62
C GLY A 76 -0.85 10.89 16.15
N GLY A 77 -0.26 11.96 16.67
CA GLY A 77 1.05 12.41 16.20
C GLY A 77 2.16 11.41 16.51
N VAL A 78 3.23 11.47 15.71
CA VAL A 78 4.46 10.69 15.92
C VAL A 78 5.65 11.61 16.18
N GLY A 79 6.77 11.05 16.65
CA GLY A 79 7.99 11.82 16.92
C GLY A 79 7.75 12.99 17.87
N LYS A 80 8.03 14.21 17.41
CA LYS A 80 7.85 15.46 18.18
C LYS A 80 6.36 15.73 18.50
N LEU A 81 5.43 15.14 17.75
CA LEU A 81 3.99 15.29 17.91
C LEU A 81 3.34 14.14 18.70
N TYR A 82 4.14 13.23 19.27
CA TYR A 82 3.64 12.07 19.99
C TYR A 82 2.62 12.43 21.09
N GLY A 83 1.49 11.73 21.09
CA GLY A 83 0.40 11.93 22.06
C GLY A 83 -0.54 13.11 21.75
N GLN A 84 -0.27 13.86 20.68
CA GLN A 84 -1.13 14.95 20.23
C GLN A 84 -2.14 14.46 19.19
N LYS A 85 -3.32 15.08 19.15
CA LYS A 85 -4.24 14.90 18.01
C LYS A 85 -3.77 15.80 16.88
N VAL A 86 -3.48 15.21 15.73
CA VAL A 86 -2.82 15.91 14.61
C VAL A 86 -3.63 15.93 13.32
N GLY A 87 -4.89 15.50 13.39
CA GLY A 87 -5.87 15.67 12.32
C GLY A 87 -6.80 14.48 12.15
N LYS A 88 -7.49 14.49 11.02
CA LYS A 88 -8.37 13.41 10.57
C LYS A 88 -8.12 13.08 9.12
N PHE A 89 -8.04 11.80 8.83
CA PHE A 89 -7.87 11.29 7.49
C PHE A 89 -9.11 10.60 6.96
N PHE A 90 -9.43 10.87 5.71
CA PHE A 90 -10.58 10.31 5.01
C PHE A 90 -10.10 9.46 3.85
N ILE A 91 -10.49 8.19 3.87
CA ILE A 91 -10.10 7.21 2.85
C ILE A 91 -11.28 6.28 2.53
N GLU A 92 -11.39 5.90 1.27
CA GLU A 92 -12.30 4.86 0.80
C GLU A 92 -11.52 3.59 0.45
N VAL A 93 -11.88 2.47 1.07
CA VAL A 93 -11.14 1.21 0.94
C VAL A 93 -12.04 0.12 0.36
N LEU A 94 -11.50 -0.65 -0.58
CA LEU A 94 -12.12 -1.87 -1.12
C LEU A 94 -11.07 -2.97 -1.30
N TYR A 95 -11.28 -4.10 -0.62
CA TYR A 95 -10.44 -5.29 -0.76
C TYR A 95 -11.19 -6.39 -1.51
N GLN A 96 -10.83 -6.65 -2.76
CA GLN A 96 -11.49 -7.62 -3.63
C GLN A 96 -10.85 -9.00 -3.55
N ILE A 97 -11.68 -10.01 -3.35
CA ILE A 97 -11.32 -11.44 -3.40
C ILE A 97 -12.15 -12.10 -4.48
N TYR A 98 -11.48 -12.66 -5.49
CA TYR A 98 -12.13 -13.38 -6.59
C TYR A 98 -12.09 -14.90 -6.33
N GLY A 99 -13.26 -15.57 -6.36
CA GLY A 99 -13.32 -17.03 -6.45
C GLY A 99 -13.55 -17.84 -5.16
N GLU A 100 -14.19 -17.31 -4.12
CA GLU A 100 -14.69 -18.17 -3.02
C GLU A 100 -15.85 -19.06 -3.51
N LYS A 101 -15.55 -20.20 -4.12
CA LYS A 101 -16.50 -21.33 -4.18
C LYS A 101 -16.39 -22.10 -2.86
N GLN A 102 -17.51 -22.24 -2.15
CA GLN A 102 -17.59 -23.02 -0.91
C GLN A 102 -17.10 -24.46 -1.17
N LEU A 103 -16.17 -24.94 -0.34
CA LEU A 103 -15.58 -26.27 -0.42
C LEU A 103 -16.65 -27.33 -0.09
N THR A 104 -17.11 -28.06 -1.11
CA THR A 104 -17.71 -29.39 -0.92
C THR A 104 -16.85 -30.41 -1.68
N ASP A 105 -16.04 -31.14 -0.93
CA ASP A 105 -15.42 -32.43 -1.23
C ASP A 105 -15.04 -32.73 -2.68
N LYS A 106 -13.96 -32.08 -3.14
CA LYS A 106 -13.00 -32.66 -4.09
C LYS A 106 -11.81 -31.71 -4.22
N LEU A 107 -10.63 -32.18 -3.80
CA LEU A 107 -9.28 -31.65 -4.07
C LEU A 107 -9.29 -30.30 -4.82
N ILE A 108 -9.53 -29.21 -4.09
CA ILE A 108 -9.58 -27.88 -4.70
C ILE A 108 -8.14 -27.42 -4.87
N ILE A 109 -7.61 -27.56 -6.09
CA ILE A 109 -6.63 -26.60 -6.60
C ILE A 109 -7.39 -25.28 -6.65
N GLN A 110 -7.33 -24.52 -5.54
CA GLN A 110 -7.92 -23.20 -5.45
C GLN A 110 -7.17 -22.37 -6.49
N GLU A 111 -7.84 -22.02 -7.57
CA GLU A 111 -7.27 -21.15 -8.61
C GLU A 111 -6.70 -19.93 -7.87
N GLN A 112 -5.37 -19.80 -7.87
CA GLN A 112 -4.62 -18.80 -7.10
C GLN A 112 -4.90 -17.42 -7.68
N LYS A 113 -6.09 -16.88 -7.41
CA LYS A 113 -6.48 -15.59 -7.94
C LYS A 113 -5.83 -14.51 -7.11
N ALA A 114 -5.03 -13.70 -7.80
CA ALA A 114 -4.53 -12.44 -7.29
C ALA A 114 -5.68 -11.67 -6.64
N ARG A 115 -5.43 -11.11 -5.47
CA ARG A 115 -6.37 -10.23 -4.79
C ARG A 115 -6.04 -8.79 -5.13
N LYS A 116 -7.04 -7.91 -5.04
CA LYS A 116 -6.89 -6.49 -5.37
C LYS A 116 -7.30 -5.64 -4.19
N LEU A 117 -6.40 -4.78 -3.71
CA LEU A 117 -6.70 -3.70 -2.77
C LEU A 117 -6.81 -2.41 -3.56
N ASN A 118 -7.94 -1.71 -3.44
CA ASN A 118 -8.16 -0.39 -4.03
C ASN A 118 -8.36 0.59 -2.88
N LEU A 119 -7.59 1.67 -2.91
CA LEU A 119 -7.59 2.74 -1.93
C LEU A 119 -7.83 4.05 -2.66
N ASN A 120 -8.80 4.83 -2.22
CA ASN A 120 -9.01 6.19 -2.70
C ASN A 120 -8.80 7.14 -1.53
N THR A 121 -7.65 7.81 -1.54
CA THR A 121 -7.24 8.80 -0.55
C THR A 121 -7.99 10.10 -0.82
N ILE A 122 -8.97 10.41 0.03
CA ILE A 122 -9.88 11.54 -0.18
C ILE A 122 -9.22 12.83 0.29
N GLY A 123 -8.73 12.86 1.53
CA GLY A 123 -8.21 14.09 2.11
C GLY A 123 -7.88 14.00 3.59
N VAL A 124 -7.32 15.10 4.11
CA VAL A 124 -7.03 15.31 5.52
C VAL A 124 -7.70 16.60 6.01
N LYS A 125 -8.04 16.65 7.29
CA LYS A 125 -8.55 17.84 7.98
C LYS A 125 -7.89 18.05 9.32
N GLU A 126 -7.85 19.30 9.75
CA GLU A 126 -7.32 19.70 11.06
C GLU A 126 -5.87 19.22 11.26
N VAL A 127 -5.08 19.23 10.18
CA VAL A 127 -3.69 18.81 10.21
C VAL A 127 -2.91 19.70 11.17
N ALA A 128 -2.08 19.13 12.03
CA ALA A 128 -1.20 19.92 12.89
C ALA A 128 -0.20 20.70 12.04
N ALA A 129 -0.01 21.99 12.34
CA ALA A 129 1.02 22.79 11.72
C ALA A 129 2.41 22.26 12.07
N ALA A 130 3.26 22.16 11.07
CA ALA A 130 4.67 21.81 11.22
C ALA A 130 5.61 22.95 10.78
N ASP A 131 5.14 23.84 9.90
CA ASP A 131 5.86 25.02 9.46
C ASP A 131 5.79 26.20 10.43
N SER A 132 6.77 27.11 10.29
CA SER A 132 6.89 28.36 11.06
C SER A 132 5.74 29.36 10.85
N ASN A 133 4.85 29.11 9.87
CA ASN A 133 3.72 29.96 9.51
C ASN A 133 2.37 29.45 10.04
N ASP A 134 2.39 28.51 10.99
CA ASP A 134 1.23 27.78 11.51
C ASP A 134 0.46 26.99 10.44
N LYS A 135 1.16 26.48 9.42
CA LYS A 135 0.61 25.63 8.35
C LYS A 135 1.44 24.38 8.12
N SER A 136 1.05 23.66 7.08
CA SER A 136 1.68 22.45 6.58
C SER A 136 1.46 22.35 5.07
N ASP A 137 2.35 21.62 4.41
CA ASP A 137 2.29 21.17 3.02
C ASP A 137 2.01 19.66 2.97
N PRO A 138 0.82 19.19 3.41
CA PRO A 138 0.59 17.78 3.65
C PRO A 138 0.62 16.93 2.38
N TYR A 139 1.22 15.74 2.51
CA TYR A 139 1.07 14.63 1.57
C TYR A 139 0.95 13.29 2.31
N ILE A 140 0.35 12.30 1.64
CA ILE A 140 0.16 10.96 2.20
C ILE A 140 1.07 9.97 1.47
N VAL A 141 1.75 9.13 2.25
CA VAL A 141 2.44 7.94 1.75
C VAL A 141 1.57 6.71 2.07
N VAL A 142 1.28 5.92 1.04
CA VAL A 142 0.48 4.69 1.11
C VAL A 142 1.38 3.49 0.87
N MET A 143 1.48 2.59 1.84
CA MET A 143 2.36 1.44 1.78
C MET A 143 1.60 0.13 2.01
N PHE A 144 1.74 -0.80 1.06
CA PHE A 144 1.15 -2.12 1.20
C PHE A 144 2.05 -3.20 0.61
N ALA A 145 2.30 -4.22 1.43
CA ALA A 145 3.12 -5.41 1.14
C ALA A 145 4.60 -5.15 0.83
N GLU A 146 5.45 -6.03 1.38
CA GLU A 146 6.85 -6.19 0.95
C GLU A 146 6.87 -7.06 -0.31
N ILE A 147 6.72 -6.46 -1.48
CA ILE A 147 6.86 -7.21 -2.73
C ILE A 147 8.32 -7.13 -3.18
N GLU A 148 9.14 -8.10 -2.76
CA GLU A 148 10.40 -8.40 -3.45
C GLU A 148 10.10 -9.17 -4.73
N ASP A 149 10.17 -8.50 -5.89
CA ASP A 149 10.22 -9.19 -7.18
C ASP A 149 11.64 -9.76 -7.39
N LYS A 150 11.96 -10.86 -6.71
CA LYS A 150 13.15 -11.65 -7.05
C LYS A 150 12.84 -12.44 -8.31
N THR A 151 13.24 -11.90 -9.46
CA THR A 151 13.37 -12.71 -10.67
C THR A 151 14.19 -13.97 -10.37
N GLU A 152 13.65 -15.15 -10.65
CA GLU A 152 14.43 -16.38 -10.58
C GLU A 152 15.55 -16.28 -11.63
N LYS A 153 16.81 -16.36 -11.19
CA LYS A 153 17.91 -16.65 -12.13
C LYS A 153 17.61 -18.01 -12.74
N LYS A 154 17.22 -18.04 -14.02
CA LYS A 154 17.26 -19.29 -14.80
C LYS A 154 18.67 -19.85 -14.67
N LYS A 155 18.81 -21.04 -14.07
CA LYS A 155 20.04 -21.82 -14.16
C LYS A 155 20.36 -21.96 -15.65
N ASN A 156 21.57 -21.55 -16.05
CA ASN A 156 22.11 -21.79 -17.38
C ASN A 156 21.91 -23.27 -17.73
N VAL A 157 21.08 -23.54 -18.73
CA VAL A 157 21.16 -24.82 -19.45
C VAL A 157 22.30 -24.64 -20.44
N THR A 158 23.47 -25.16 -20.11
CA THR A 158 24.58 -25.31 -21.05
C THR A 158 24.06 -26.00 -22.31
N GLU A 159 24.19 -25.32 -23.44
CA GLU A 159 24.00 -25.89 -24.78
C GLU A 159 25.02 -27.00 -25.02
N THR A 160 24.77 -28.21 -24.53
CA THR A 160 25.52 -29.42 -24.96
C THR A 160 24.71 -30.71 -24.84
N GLN A 161 23.39 -30.68 -25.05
CA GLN A 161 22.56 -31.91 -24.99
C GLN A 161 21.51 -32.04 -26.11
N LEU A 162 21.66 -31.33 -27.24
CA LEU A 162 20.86 -31.53 -28.44
C LEU A 162 21.75 -31.62 -29.69
N LYS A 163 22.46 -32.76 -29.82
CA LYS A 163 22.99 -33.31 -31.09
C LYS A 163 23.62 -34.68 -30.82
N LYS A 164 22.81 -35.69 -30.51
CA LYS A 164 23.23 -37.10 -30.70
C LYS A 164 22.15 -38.08 -31.16
N ASP A 165 20.92 -37.64 -31.43
CA ASP A 165 19.86 -38.49 -32.00
C ASP A 165 19.53 -38.16 -33.47
N LYS A 166 20.54 -37.80 -34.27
CA LYS A 166 20.39 -37.65 -35.73
C LYS A 166 21.47 -38.34 -36.55
N LEU A 167 21.98 -39.46 -36.06
CA LEU A 167 22.64 -40.49 -36.87
C LEU A 167 22.23 -41.85 -36.27
N ILE A 168 21.24 -42.49 -36.90
CA ILE A 168 21.04 -43.92 -37.17
C ILE A 168 19.57 -44.02 -37.61
N SER A 169 19.36 -43.75 -38.90
CA SER A 169 18.25 -44.21 -39.73
C SER A 169 18.81 -44.34 -41.14
#